data_AF-A0A973Q2B4-F1
#
_entry.id   AF-A0A973Q2B4-F1
#
_cell.length_a   1.000
_cell.length_b   1.000
_cell.length_c   1.000
_cell.angle_alpha   90.00
_cell.angle_beta   90.00
_cell.angle_gamma   90.00
#
_symmetry.space_group_name_H-M   'P 1'
#
loop_
_entity.id
_entity.type
_entity.pdbx_description
1 polymer ?
#
loop_
_entity_poly.entity_id
_entity_poly.type
_entity_poly.pdbx_seq_one_letter_code
_entity_poly.pdbx_strand_id
1 'polypeptide(L)' 'MLDIAAELHRWCAAGRPFAVATVVAVSGSAPRPPGAALA' A
#
# COMPACT_ATOMS: atom_id res chain seq x y z
N MET A 1 -4.09 5.57 0.98
CA MET A 1 -3.42 5.37 -0.33
C MET A 1 -2.55 6.56 -0.75
N LEU A 2 -2.95 7.82 -0.50
CA LEU A 2 -2.12 8.98 -0.86
C LEU A 2 -0.77 9.02 -0.11
N ASP A 3 -0.73 8.40 1.06
CA ASP A 3 0.42 8.25 1.96
C ASP A 3 1.61 7.50 1.34
N ILE A 4 1.36 6.52 0.46
CA ILE A 4 2.43 5.74 -0.21
C ILE A 4 2.65 6.13 -1.67
N ALA A 5 1.74 6.93 -2.26
CA ALA A 5 1.74 7.23 -3.69
C ALA A 5 3.02 7.95 -4.16
N ALA A 6 3.52 8.92 -3.38
CA ALA A 6 4.72 9.67 -3.73
C ALA A 6 5.99 8.80 -3.74
N GLU A 7 6.07 7.82 -2.84
CA GLU A 7 7.21 6.90 -2.79
C GLU A 7 7.16 5.87 -3.91
N LEU A 8 5.98 5.30 -4.18
CA LEU A 8 5.76 4.42 -5.32
C LEU A 8 6.09 5.09 -6.65
N HIS A 9 5.69 6.35 -6.81
CA HIS A 9 6.01 7.13 -8.01
C HIS A 9 7.53 7.26 -8.23
N ARG A 10 8.30 7.47 -7.15
CA ARG A 10 9.76 7.51 -7.22
C ARG A 10 10.37 6.16 -7.62
N TRP A 11 9.86 5.05 -7.09
CA TRP A 11 10.34 3.73 -7.46
C TRP A 11 9.98 3.35 -8.91
N CYS A 12 8.79 3.71 -9.37
CA CYS A 12 8.41 3.64 -10.78
C CYS A 12 9.39 4.41 -11.67
N ALA A 13 9.66 5.67 -11.35
CA ALA A 13 10.60 6.50 -12.12
C ALA A 13 12.03 5.93 -12.13
N ALA A 14 12.43 5.27 -11.05
CA ALA A 14 13.73 4.62 -10.92
C ALA A 14 13.80 3.22 -11.57
N GLY A 15 12.70 2.71 -12.15
CA GLY A 15 12.63 1.35 -12.70
C GLY A 15 12.87 0.26 -11.65
N ARG A 16 12.66 0.56 -10.37
CA ARG A 16 12.88 -0.38 -9.27
C ARG A 16 11.67 -1.29 -9.14
N PRO A 17 11.86 -2.62 -9.01
CA PRO A 17 10.75 -3.51 -8.71
C PRO A 17 10.23 -3.26 -7.29
N PHE A 18 8.91 -3.28 -7.13
CA PHE A 18 8.23 -3.18 -5.84
C PHE A 18 6.90 -3.95 -5.91
N ALA A 19 6.29 -4.19 -4.75
CA ALA A 19 4.96 -4.77 -4.65
C ALA A 19 4.06 -3.84 -3.85
N VAL A 20 2.75 -3.98 -4.05
CA VAL A 20 1.74 -3.26 -3.27
C VAL A 20 0.74 -4.28 -2.78
N ALA A 21 0.37 -4.20 -1.50
CA ALA A 21 -0.68 -5.02 -0.93
C ALA A 21 -1.80 -4.13 -0.36
N THR A 22 -3.03 -4.63 -0.46
CA THR A 22 -4.23 -3.97 0.07
C THR A 22 -4.95 -4.94 0.99
N VAL A 23 -5.34 -4.47 2.17
CA VAL A 23 -6.22 -5.23 3.07
C VAL A 23 -7.59 -5.30 2.43
N VAL A 24 -8.04 -6.50 2.04
CA VAL A 24 -9.35 -6.69 1.38
C VAL A 24 -10.48 -7.00 2.36
N ALA A 25 -10.16 -7.60 3.51
CA ALA A 25 -11.10 -7.92 4.57
C ALA A 25 -10.37 -8.08 5.91
N VAL A 26 -11.10 -7.91 7.00
CA VAL A 26 -10.62 -8.17 8.37
C VAL A 26 -11.72 -8.85 9.17
N SER A 27 -11.34 -9.58 10.22
CA SER A 27 -12.27 -10.16 11.19
C SER A 27 -11.92 -9.66 12.59
N GLY A 28 -12.91 -9.26 13.37
CA GLY A 28 -12.72 -8.65 14.68
C GLY A 28 -12.10 -7.24 14.59
N SER A 29 -11.29 -6.89 15.60
CA SER A 29 -10.58 -5.61 15.64
C SER A 29 -9.26 -5.71 14.87
N ALA A 30 -9.08 -4.83 13.89
CA ALA A 30 -7.85 -4.75 13.10
C ALA A 30 -7.29 -3.31 13.14
N PRO A 31 -5.98 -3.13 13.40
CA PRO A 31 -5.34 -1.80 13.44
C PRO A 31 -5.39 -1.04 12.11
N ARG A 32 -5.59 -1.76 11.00
CA ARG A 32 -5.69 -1.21 9.66
C ARG A 32 -7.00 -1.73 9.04
N PRO A 33 -7.91 -0.84 8.60
CA PRO A 33 -9.18 -1.27 8.02
C PRO A 33 -9.00 -1.84 6.60
N PRO A 34 -10.01 -2.53 6.04
CA PRO A 34 -10.08 -2.81 4.61
C PRO A 34 -9.86 -1.54 3.77
N GLY A 35 -9.09 -1.67 2.70
CA GLY A 35 -8.61 -0.55 1.87
C GLY A 35 -7.31 0.10 2.37
N ALA A 36 -6.80 -0.27 3.55
CA ALA A 36 -5.43 0.10 3.93
C ALA A 36 -4.43 -0.55 2.96
N ALA A 37 -3.43 0.21 2.54
CA ALA A 37 -2.42 -0.22 1.58
C ALA A 37 -1.02 -0.11 2.19
N LEU A 38 -0.13 -1.01 1.75
CA LEU A 38 1.30 -0.99 2.04
C LEU A 38 2.10 -1.28 0.77
N ALA A 39 3.36 -0.82 0.73
CA ALA A 39 4.30 -1.00 -0.36
C ALA A 39 5.71 -1.21 0.18
#